data_AF-A0AAX0RA54-F1
#
_entry.id   AF-A0AAX0RA54-F1
#
_cell.length_a   1.000
_cell.length_b   1.000
_cell.length_c   1.000
_cell.angle_alpha   90.00
_cell.angle_beta   90.00
_cell.angle_gamma   90.00
#
_symmetry.space_group_name_H-M   'P 1'
#
loop_
_entity.id
_entity.type
_entity.pdbx_description
1 polymer ?
#
loop_
_entity_poly.entity_id
_entity_poly.type
_entity_poly.pdbx_seq_one_letter_code
_entity_poly.pdbx_strand_id
1 'polypeptide(L)'
;MGGMRILDIKPVAHPGDGKIEHVATFDLQITDDIRICGMRLLRARDGRLLTYAPTALGGRRSVTFSPETTTEITKAATRYYSELVTANGAHSQA
;
A
#
# COMPACT_ATOMS: atom_id res chain seq x y z
N MET A 1 15.41 -16.65 8.06
CA MET A 1 14.17 -15.98 8.49
C MET A 1 14.04 -14.70 7.69
N GLY A 2 13.22 -14.73 6.64
CA GLY A 2 12.92 -13.57 5.83
C GLY A 2 12.00 -12.60 6.57
N GLY A 3 12.30 -11.32 6.42
CA GLY A 3 11.55 -10.22 7.02
C GLY A 3 10.34 -9.81 6.19
N MET A 4 9.61 -8.83 6.72
CA MET A 4 8.44 -8.23 6.08
C MET A 4 8.78 -7.63 4.70
N ARG A 5 7.95 -7.89 3.68
CA ARG A 5 8.13 -7.41 2.30
C ARG A 5 6.83 -6.94 1.65
N ILE A 6 6.95 -5.92 0.81
CA ILE A 6 5.89 -5.43 -0.08
C ILE A 6 6.03 -6.15 -1.42
N LEU A 7 4.92 -6.68 -1.92
CA LEU A 7 4.86 -7.45 -3.16
C LEU A 7 3.74 -6.91 -4.05
N ASP A 8 3.87 -7.14 -5.36
CA ASP A 8 2.82 -6.90 -6.36
C ASP A 8 2.14 -5.52 -6.26
N ILE A 9 2.90 -4.48 -5.92
CA ILE A 9 2.37 -3.14 -5.79
C ILE A 9 2.00 -2.55 -7.16
N LYS A 10 0.75 -2.08 -7.27
CA LYS A 10 0.15 -1.57 -8.51
C LYS A 10 -0.50 -0.21 -8.24
N PRO A 11 -0.04 0.87 -8.90
CA PRO A 11 -0.73 2.15 -8.85
C PRO A 11 -2.16 2.04 -9.38
N VAL A 12 -3.08 2.79 -8.78
CA VAL A 12 -4.47 2.88 -9.24
C VAL A 12 -4.57 4.05 -10.21
N ALA A 13 -5.12 3.82 -11.41
CA ALA A 13 -5.24 4.83 -12.46
C ALA A 13 -6.15 6.02 -12.09
N HIS A 14 -7.17 5.77 -11.28
CA HIS A 14 -8.15 6.77 -10.83
C HIS A 14 -8.28 6.70 -9.31
N PRO A 15 -7.51 7.50 -8.56
CA PRO A 15 -7.47 7.41 -7.09
C PRO A 15 -8.76 7.82 -6.37
N GLY A 16 -9.74 8.36 -7.11
CA GLY A 16 -10.91 9.07 -6.60
C GLY A 16 -10.58 10.53 -6.22
N ASP A 17 -11.60 11.36 -6.08
CA ASP A 17 -11.52 12.77 -5.65
C ASP A 17 -11.89 12.97 -4.17
N GLY A 18 -12.00 11.86 -3.43
CA GLY A 18 -12.43 11.84 -2.04
C GLY A 18 -11.39 12.44 -1.08
N LYS A 19 -11.79 12.54 0.20
CA LYS A 19 -10.89 13.03 1.27
C LYS A 19 -9.64 12.15 1.50
N ILE A 20 -9.68 10.91 1.01
CA ILE A 20 -8.57 9.96 1.06
C ILE A 20 -8.55 9.24 -0.29
N GLU A 21 -7.47 9.43 -1.03
CA GLU A 21 -7.29 8.87 -2.37
C GLU A 21 -6.67 7.48 -2.29
N HIS A 22 -7.16 6.54 -3.08
CA HIS A 22 -6.56 5.20 -3.16
C HIS A 22 -5.51 5.17 -4.27
N VAL A 23 -4.23 5.21 -3.89
CA VAL A 23 -3.15 5.42 -4.87
C VAL A 23 -2.49 4.14 -5.35
N ALA A 24 -2.52 3.06 -4.55
CA ALA A 24 -2.00 1.77 -4.97
C ALA A 24 -2.61 0.61 -4.17
N THR A 25 -2.68 -0.57 -4.80
CA THR A 25 -2.91 -1.86 -4.13
C THR A 25 -1.63 -2.65 -4.06
N PHE A 26 -1.41 -3.45 -3.02
CA PHE A 26 -0.24 -4.32 -2.89
C PHE A 26 -0.54 -5.54 -2.01
N ASP A 27 0.37 -6.50 -2.01
CA ASP A 27 0.36 -7.63 -1.09
C ASP A 27 1.48 -7.48 -0.04
N LEU A 28 1.17 -7.84 1.20
CA LEU A 28 2.11 -7.79 2.32
C LEU A 28 2.51 -9.20 2.72
N GLN A 29 3.78 -9.54 2.58
CA GLN A 29 4.34 -10.72 3.22
C GLN A 29 4.87 -10.33 4.60
N ILE A 30 4.25 -10.83 5.67
CA ILE A 30 4.61 -10.45 7.05
C ILE A 30 5.63 -11.40 7.67
N THR A 31 5.58 -12.67 7.28
CA THR A 31 6.58 -13.71 7.57
C THR A 31 6.84 -14.50 6.29
N ASP A 32 7.78 -15.44 6.30
CA ASP A 32 8.02 -16.31 5.13
C ASP A 32 6.79 -17.14 4.74
N ASP A 33 5.92 -17.45 5.70
CA ASP A 33 4.79 -18.36 5.52
C ASP A 33 3.43 -17.64 5.41
N ILE A 34 3.38 -16.32 5.66
CA ILE A 34 2.11 -15.57 5.75
C ILE A 34 2.14 -14.35 4.83
N ARG A 35 1.12 -14.29 3.97
CA ARG A 35 0.82 -13.14 3.10
C ARG A 35 -0.60 -12.63 3.33
N ILE A 36 -0.73 -11.30 3.39
CA ILE A 36 -1.99 -10.58 3.38
C ILE A 36 -2.16 -9.95 2.00
N CYS A 37 -3.16 -10.41 1.26
CA CYS A 37 -3.39 -9.95 -0.10
C CYS A 37 -4.39 -8.78 -0.16
N GLY A 38 -4.20 -7.87 -1.12
CA GLY A 38 -5.11 -6.76 -1.35
C GLY A 38 -5.05 -5.65 -0.29
N MET A 39 -3.86 -5.40 0.26
CA MET A 39 -3.59 -4.20 1.05
C MET A 39 -3.73 -2.95 0.17
N ARG A 40 -4.07 -1.82 0.79
CA ARG A 40 -4.28 -0.54 0.10
C ARG A 40 -3.34 0.52 0.65
N LEU A 41 -2.71 1.25 -0.25
CA LEU A 41 -1.97 2.47 0.03
C LEU A 41 -2.86 3.66 -0.33
N LEU A 42 -3.12 4.50 0.65
CA LEU A 42 -3.99 5.65 0.54
C LEU A 42 -3.21 6.95 0.75
N ARG A 43 -3.62 8.03 0.10
CA ARG A 43 -3.08 9.38 0.29
C ARG A 43 -4.14 10.26 0.95
N ALA A 44 -3.81 10.80 2.11
CA ALA A 44 -4.64 11.80 2.79
C ALA A 44 -4.46 13.19 2.15
N ARG A 45 -5.37 14.13 2.46
CA ARG A 45 -5.33 15.52 1.92
C ARG A 45 -4.05 16.29 2.27
N ASP A 46 -3.40 15.93 3.36
CA ASP A 46 -2.10 16.50 3.79
C ASP A 46 -0.91 15.91 3.02
N GLY A 47 -1.17 15.02 2.05
CA GLY A 47 -0.16 14.32 1.26
C GLY A 47 0.41 13.07 1.95
N ARG A 48 0.07 12.81 3.21
CA ARG A 48 0.58 11.64 3.95
C ARG A 48 0.01 10.35 3.37
N LEU A 49 0.90 9.37 3.19
CA LEU A 49 0.51 8.03 2.78
C LEU A 49 0.16 7.17 4.00
N LEU A 50 -0.87 6.33 3.85
CA LEU A 50 -1.45 5.49 4.89
C LEU A 50 -1.69 4.08 4.34
N THR A 51 -1.43 3.06 5.15
CA THR A 51 -1.76 1.67 4.77
C THR A 51 -3.04 1.19 5.41
N TYR A 52 -3.92 0.59 4.62
CA TYR A 52 -5.19 0.02 5.06
C TYR A 52 -5.24 -1.48 4.73
N ALA A 53 -5.66 -2.28 5.71
CA ALA A 53 -5.90 -3.70 5.54
C ALA A 53 -7.06 -3.96 4.55
N PRO A 54 -7.07 -5.15 3.90
CA PRO A 54 -8.23 -5.61 3.15
C PRO A 54 -9.43 -5.76 4.08
N THR A 55 -10.61 -5.44 3.55
CA THR A 55 -11.89 -5.64 4.24
C THR A 55 -12.56 -6.90 3.73
N ALA A 56 -13.02 -7.75 4.64
CA ALA A 56 -13.87 -8.88 4.32
C ALA A 56 -15.27 -8.42 3.89
N LEU A 57 -16.04 -9.34 3.33
CA LEU A 57 -17.45 -9.11 3.03
C LEU A 57 -18.18 -8.60 4.29
N GLY A 58 -19.01 -7.56 4.14
CA GLY A 58 -19.66 -6.89 5.27
C GLY A 58 -18.83 -5.79 5.94
N GLY A 59 -17.68 -5.41 5.38
CA GLY A 59 -16.91 -4.23 5.80
C GLY A 59 -16.02 -4.43 7.03
N ARG A 60 -15.93 -5.65 7.56
CA ARG A 60 -15.02 -5.99 8.68
C ARG A 60 -13.57 -5.96 8.21
N ARG A 61 -12.66 -5.40 9.02
CA ARG A 61 -11.22 -5.48 8.77
C ARG A 61 -10.77 -6.95 8.87
N SER A 62 -10.07 -7.44 7.85
CA SER A 62 -9.60 -8.82 7.83
C SER A 62 -8.41 -9.04 8.77
N VAL A 63 -7.62 -7.99 9.01
CA VAL A 63 -6.47 -7.99 9.89
C VAL A 63 -6.27 -6.61 10.50
N THR A 64 -5.66 -6.56 11.68
CA THR A 64 -5.19 -5.34 12.33
C THR A 64 -3.73 -5.49 12.74
N PHE A 65 -2.98 -4.41 12.69
CA PHE A 65 -1.57 -4.36 13.07
C PHE A 65 -1.39 -3.39 14.23
N SER A 66 -0.30 -3.54 14.99
CA SER A 66 0.10 -2.52 15.96
C SER A 66 0.44 -1.20 15.24
N PRO A 67 0.44 -0.05 15.95
CA PRO A 67 0.85 1.22 15.35
C PRO A 67 2.27 1.20 14.79
N GLU A 68 3.20 0.54 15.49
CA GLU A 68 4.59 0.38 15.05
C GLU A 68 4.67 -0.44 13.76
N THR A 69 4.04 -1.61 13.71
CA THR A 69 4.01 -2.45 12.50
C THR A 69 3.33 -1.72 11.34
N THR A 70 2.25 -0.98 11.59
CA THR A 70 1.59 -0.16 10.57
C THR A 70 2.51 0.91 9.99
N THR A 71 3.35 1.51 10.84
CA THR A 71 4.33 2.53 10.44
C THR A 71 5.39 1.93 9.53
N GLU A 72 5.94 0.77 9.89
CA GLU A 72 6.93 0.07 9.07
C GLU A 72 6.34 -0.41 7.74
N ILE A 73 5.12 -0.96 7.73
CA ILE A 73 4.43 -1.34 6.49
C ILE A 73 4.26 -0.10 5.59
N THR A 74 3.78 1.01 6.14
CA THR A 74 3.51 2.23 5.39
C THR A 74 4.79 2.84 4.83
N LYS A 75 5.88 2.83 5.60
CA LYS A 75 7.21 3.27 5.17
C LYS A 75 7.71 2.42 4.00
N ALA A 76 7.62 1.10 4.12
CA ALA A 76 8.01 0.18 3.06
C ALA A 76 7.18 0.39 1.79
N ALA A 77 5.84 0.38 1.90
CA ALA A 77 4.94 0.56 0.76
C ALA A 77 5.14 1.91 0.06
N THR A 78 5.31 2.98 0.83
CA THR A 78 5.61 4.33 0.31
C THR A 78 6.89 4.35 -0.51
N ARG A 79 7.95 3.70 -0.02
CA ARG A 79 9.22 3.63 -0.74
C ARG A 79 9.05 2.96 -2.10
N TYR A 80 8.49 1.74 -2.13
CA TYR A 80 8.26 1.00 -3.38
C TYR A 80 7.34 1.75 -4.34
N TYR A 81 6.27 2.38 -3.83
CA TYR A 81 5.37 3.19 -4.63
C TYR A 81 6.08 4.36 -5.31
N SER A 82 6.87 5.12 -4.55
CA SER A 82 7.61 6.28 -5.07
C SER A 82 8.65 5.87 -6.12
N GLU A 83 9.36 4.76 -5.90
CA GLU A 83 10.31 4.21 -6.88
C GLU A 83 9.59 3.85 -8.20
N LEU A 84 8.42 3.20 -8.13
CA LEU A 84 7.63 2.85 -9.32
C LEU A 84 7.06 4.06 -10.07
N VAL A 85 6.50 5.03 -9.36
CA VAL A 85 5.92 6.22 -10.00
C VAL A 85 7.01 7.09 -10.61
N THR A 86 8.18 7.20 -9.98
CA THR A 86 9.33 7.92 -10.54
C THR A 86 9.83 7.24 -11.81
N ALA A 87 9.96 5.91 -11.81
CA ALA A 87 10.36 5.15 -12.99
C ALA A 87 9.35 5.29 -14.15
N ASN A 88 8.05 5.25 -13.86
CA ASN A 88 7.02 5.41 -14.89
C ASN A 88 6.91 6.86 -15.42
N GLY A 89 7.16 7.85 -14.57
CA GLY A 89 7.25 9.26 -14.99
C GLY A 89 8.41 9.54 -15.95
N ALA A 90 9.53 8.82 -15.80
CA ALA A 90 10.68 8.92 -16.70
C ALA A 90 10.44 8.29 -18.08
N HIS A 91 9.49 7.35 -18.21
CA HIS A 91 9.18 6.67 -19.46
C HIS A 91 8.01 7.29 -20.26
N SER A 92 7.37 8.34 -19.74
CA SER A 92 6.19 8.96 -20.37
C SER A 92 6.49 10.17 -21.26
N GLN A 93 7.76 10.40 -21.62
CA GLN A 93 8.15 11.37 -22.65
C GLN A 93 8.96 10.69 -23.75
N ALA A 94 8.28 10.28 -24.82
CA ALA A 94 8.84 9.99 -26.14
C ALA A 94 7.76 10.23 -27.19
#